data_AF-A0A9X4ASI6-F1
#
_entry.id   AF-A0A9X4ASI6-F1
#
_cell.length_a   1.000
_cell.length_b   1.000
_cell.length_c   1.000
_cell.angle_alpha   90.00
_cell.angle_beta   90.00
_cell.angle_gamma   90.00
#
_symmetry.space_group_name_H-M   'P 1'
#
loop_
_entity.id
_entity.type
_entity.pdbx_description
1 polymer ?
#
loop_
_entity_poly.entity_id
_entity_poly.type
_entity_poly.pdbx_seq_one_letter_code
_entity_poly.pdbx_strand_id
1 'polypeptide(L)'
;MKSSAASMIVLGAMMAFGEVTPDGGDDGWKIVMAADFNFDGMADVLWNDTHDNLFSVWLMEGTVPRAPGPVIAGPPGDGWSVKAAGDFNQDGMADVLWINTNRNRFAIWLMNGASVLAPGPEILGPAGDDWTLASVSDFNFDGRADVVFHQAKTNLFSVWLMNGATVLARGPALHGPIGDEWSVSMTADFNGDRLDDIVWIDVTNQRMAIWLMNGTTLLARGPSVSGLLGSGWSLVRSAGDVNFDGMADLLWTKDQPSLFTVWRMGGTSLLGQGPLVAGPEDDGWSIATIGDLNGDGTVDLVWQAQNPPRMAAWVMRGTSVAMAGPVIQGPNAP
;
A
#
# COMPACT_ATOMS: atom_id res chain seq x y z
N MET A 1 24.55 29.55 -15.12
CA MET A 1 24.60 29.23 -13.68
C MET A 1 23.41 28.33 -13.40
N LYS A 2 23.69 27.07 -13.06
CA LYS A 2 22.70 26.03 -12.81
C LYS A 2 21.89 26.43 -11.58
N SER A 3 20.57 26.47 -11.73
CA SER A 3 19.63 26.87 -10.68
C SER A 3 18.79 25.67 -10.30
N SER A 4 18.96 25.26 -9.05
CA SER A 4 18.09 24.44 -8.20
C SER A 4 17.68 23.07 -8.72
N ALA A 5 18.33 22.05 -8.16
CA ALA A 5 17.71 20.74 -8.01
C ALA A 5 16.37 20.94 -7.28
N ALA A 6 15.27 20.65 -7.96
CA ALA A 6 14.08 20.20 -7.28
C ALA A 6 14.41 18.78 -6.81
N SER A 7 14.80 18.64 -5.55
CA SER A 7 14.55 17.38 -4.84
C SER A 7 13.03 17.30 -4.69
N MET A 8 12.38 16.82 -5.75
CA MET A 8 11.05 16.29 -5.68
C MET A 8 11.25 14.94 -4.97
N ILE A 9 11.05 14.94 -3.66
CA ILE A 9 10.85 13.67 -2.95
C ILE A 9 9.56 13.14 -3.57
N VAL A 10 9.71 12.13 -4.42
CA VAL A 10 8.59 11.36 -4.95
C VAL A 10 7.85 10.86 -3.72
N LEU A 11 6.60 11.31 -3.53
CA LEU A 11 5.72 10.70 -2.56
C LEU A 11 5.62 9.23 -2.99
N GLY A 12 6.34 8.36 -2.27
CA GLY A 12 6.19 6.92 -2.45
C GLY A 12 4.73 6.59 -2.21
N ALA A 13 4.07 6.07 -3.24
CA ALA A 13 2.77 5.44 -3.04
C ALA A 13 2.96 4.27 -2.08
N MET A 14 2.65 4.48 -0.80
CA MET A 14 2.81 3.48 0.25
C MET A 14 1.46 2.80 0.51
N MET A 15 1.49 1.47 0.67
CA MET A 15 0.31 0.62 0.68
C MET A 15 0.16 -0.12 1.99
N ALA A 16 -1.09 -0.30 2.42
CA ALA A 16 -1.48 -1.15 3.52
C ALA A 16 -2.43 -2.23 3.03
N PHE A 17 -2.35 -3.45 3.55
CA PHE A 17 -3.45 -4.41 3.45
C PHE A 17 -4.11 -4.59 4.81
N GLY A 18 -5.44 -4.62 4.86
CA GLY A 18 -6.13 -5.46 5.83
C GLY A 18 -6.00 -6.91 5.34
N GLU A 19 -5.91 -7.85 6.28
CA GLU A 19 -5.86 -9.31 6.11
C GLU A 19 -5.91 -9.79 4.64
N VAL A 20 -4.79 -10.33 4.13
CA VAL A 20 -4.92 -11.42 3.17
C VAL A 20 -5.61 -12.49 3.99
N THR A 21 -6.95 -12.53 3.91
CA THR A 21 -7.63 -13.77 4.21
C THR A 21 -6.90 -14.81 3.38
N PRO A 22 -6.44 -15.92 3.98
CA PRO A 22 -6.06 -17.08 3.20
C PRO A 22 -7.36 -17.51 2.53
N ASP A 23 -7.69 -16.85 1.42
CA ASP A 23 -8.77 -17.20 0.53
C ASP A 23 -8.35 -18.57 0.03
N GLY A 24 -8.93 -19.59 0.67
CA GLY A 24 -8.77 -20.95 0.21
C GLY A 24 -9.18 -21.01 -1.25
N GLY A 25 -8.20 -21.22 -2.13
CA GLY A 25 -8.44 -21.71 -3.49
C GLY A 25 -7.67 -21.03 -4.61
N ASP A 26 -7.11 -19.83 -4.43
CA ASP A 26 -6.43 -19.15 -5.55
C ASP A 26 -4.92 -19.41 -5.51
N ASP A 27 -4.51 -20.52 -6.12
CA ASP A 27 -3.11 -20.83 -6.41
C ASP A 27 -2.57 -19.81 -7.45
N GLY A 28 -1.56 -19.03 -7.09
CA GLY A 28 -0.79 -18.23 -8.05
C GLY A 28 -0.33 -16.85 -7.57
N TRP A 29 0.42 -16.21 -8.46
CA TRP A 29 1.04 -14.91 -8.25
C TRP A 29 0.04 -13.76 -8.11
N LYS A 30 0.10 -13.04 -6.99
CA LYS A 30 -0.66 -11.80 -6.74
C LYS A 30 0.25 -10.59 -6.80
N ILE A 31 -0.21 -9.51 -7.42
CA ILE A 31 0.44 -8.20 -7.30
C ILE A 31 0.12 -7.70 -5.90
N VAL A 32 1.16 -7.43 -5.12
CA VAL A 32 1.02 -6.92 -3.76
C VAL A 32 1.04 -5.40 -3.81
N MET A 33 2.05 -4.81 -4.45
CA MET A 33 2.12 -3.36 -4.55
C MET A 33 3.01 -2.82 -5.65
N ALA A 34 2.92 -1.51 -5.88
CA ALA A 34 3.87 -0.74 -6.67
C ALA A 34 4.69 0.20 -5.77
N ALA A 35 6.01 0.22 -5.92
CA ALA A 35 6.93 1.13 -5.23
C ALA A 35 8.24 1.23 -6.02
N ASP A 36 9.02 2.30 -5.84
CA ASP A 36 10.30 2.44 -6.53
C ASP A 36 11.35 1.53 -5.87
N PHE A 37 11.69 0.40 -6.49
CA PHE A 37 12.67 -0.55 -5.96
C PHE A 37 14.10 -0.24 -6.44
N ASN A 38 14.29 0.70 -7.36
CA ASN A 38 15.56 0.91 -8.04
C ASN A 38 16.05 2.37 -8.09
N PHE A 39 15.29 3.28 -7.47
CA PHE A 39 15.53 4.71 -7.34
C PHE A 39 15.60 5.45 -8.69
N ASP A 40 14.79 5.05 -9.66
CA ASP A 40 14.64 5.76 -10.94
C ASP A 40 13.48 6.78 -10.95
N GLY A 41 12.75 6.88 -9.83
CA GLY A 41 11.60 7.75 -9.68
C GLY A 41 10.31 7.18 -10.27
N MET A 42 10.33 5.93 -10.73
CA MET A 42 9.16 5.20 -11.22
C MET A 42 8.84 4.03 -10.29
N ALA A 43 7.55 3.76 -10.10
CA ALA A 43 7.10 2.64 -9.30
C ALA A 43 7.26 1.32 -10.07
N ASP A 44 7.89 0.35 -9.44
CA ASP A 44 8.07 -1.02 -9.88
C ASP A 44 7.02 -1.93 -9.24
N VAL A 45 6.73 -3.11 -9.81
CA VAL A 45 5.64 -3.98 -9.34
C VAL A 45 6.17 -5.18 -8.56
N LEU A 46 5.73 -5.33 -7.31
CA LEU A 46 6.02 -6.47 -6.43
C LEU A 46 4.93 -7.54 -6.53
N TRP A 47 5.34 -8.74 -6.89
CA TRP A 47 4.52 -9.95 -6.95
C TRP A 47 4.85 -10.89 -5.80
N ASN A 48 3.84 -11.57 -5.24
CA ASN A 48 4.00 -12.62 -4.23
C ASN A 48 3.15 -13.85 -4.59
N ASP A 49 3.75 -15.02 -4.47
CA ASP A 49 3.08 -16.30 -4.46
C ASP A 49 3.09 -16.82 -3.01
N THR A 50 1.92 -16.83 -2.37
CA THR A 50 1.79 -17.29 -0.98
C THR A 50 1.79 -18.80 -0.85
N HIS A 51 1.52 -19.54 -1.93
CA HIS A 51 1.51 -21.01 -1.92
C HIS A 51 2.94 -21.53 -1.78
N ASP A 52 3.82 -21.06 -2.69
CA ASP A 52 5.22 -21.48 -2.72
C ASP A 52 6.13 -20.57 -1.87
N ASN A 53 5.57 -19.55 -1.21
CA ASN A 53 6.30 -18.53 -0.46
C ASN A 53 7.41 -17.90 -1.33
N LEU A 54 7.03 -17.42 -2.53
CA LEU A 54 7.92 -16.80 -3.50
C LEU A 54 7.54 -15.34 -3.71
N PHE A 55 8.49 -14.52 -4.15
CA PHE A 55 8.20 -13.17 -4.61
C PHE A 55 9.07 -12.80 -5.82
N SER A 56 8.67 -11.76 -6.55
CA SER A 56 9.41 -11.22 -7.68
C SER A 56 9.11 -9.73 -7.82
N VAL A 57 10.13 -8.93 -8.06
CA VAL A 57 9.98 -7.48 -8.34
C VAL A 57 10.20 -7.26 -9.84
N TRP A 58 9.24 -6.63 -10.49
CA TRP A 58 9.31 -6.30 -11.90
C TRP A 58 9.63 -4.82 -12.04
N LEU A 59 10.83 -4.53 -12.55
CA LEU A 59 11.23 -3.15 -12.77
C LEU A 59 10.47 -2.58 -13.96
N MET A 60 9.78 -1.47 -13.77
CA MET A 60 8.85 -0.88 -14.72
C MET A 60 9.49 0.27 -15.50
N GLU A 61 8.96 0.54 -16.69
CA GLU A 61 9.26 1.73 -17.48
C GLU A 61 7.93 2.22 -18.07
N GLY A 62 7.22 3.07 -17.32
CA GLY A 62 5.82 3.39 -17.61
C GLY A 62 4.92 2.17 -17.42
N THR A 63 4.11 1.85 -18.42
CA THR A 63 3.09 0.79 -18.31
C THR A 63 3.60 -0.62 -18.63
N VAL A 64 4.91 -0.81 -18.80
CA VAL A 64 5.50 -2.10 -19.17
C VAL A 64 6.72 -2.41 -18.30
N PRO A 65 7.00 -3.69 -17.97
CA PRO A 65 8.22 -4.07 -17.30
C PRO A 65 9.41 -3.91 -18.25
N ARG A 66 10.44 -3.22 -17.80
CA ARG A 66 11.76 -3.22 -18.44
C ARG A 66 12.34 -4.63 -18.45
N ALA A 67 12.20 -5.34 -17.32
CA ALA A 67 12.47 -6.76 -17.18
C ALA A 67 11.74 -7.34 -15.97
N PRO A 68 11.11 -8.53 -16.10
CA PRO A 68 10.71 -9.32 -14.94
C PRO A 68 11.93 -9.66 -14.08
N GLY A 69 11.84 -9.47 -12.77
CA GLY A 69 12.88 -9.88 -11.84
C GLY A 69 12.97 -11.40 -11.65
N PRO A 70 14.00 -11.88 -10.95
CA PRO A 70 14.08 -13.28 -10.56
C PRO A 70 12.91 -13.65 -9.63
N VAL A 71 12.60 -14.94 -9.60
CA VAL A 71 11.73 -15.55 -8.58
C VAL A 71 12.60 -15.90 -7.38
N ILE A 72 12.30 -15.34 -6.21
CA ILE A 72 13.08 -15.47 -4.99
C ILE A 72 12.18 -16.08 -3.90
N ALA A 73 12.71 -17.04 -3.13
CA ALA A 73 12.01 -17.58 -1.97
C ALA A 73 11.96 -16.55 -0.83
N GLY A 74 10.83 -16.48 -0.13
CA GLY A 74 10.63 -15.65 1.05
C GLY A 74 11.31 -16.20 2.32
N PRO A 75 10.98 -15.65 3.50
CA PRO A 75 11.53 -16.09 4.77
C PRO A 75 11.35 -17.60 5.00
N PRO A 76 12.35 -18.27 5.62
CA PRO A 76 12.28 -19.70 5.82
C PRO A 76 11.11 -20.11 6.74
N GLY A 77 10.45 -21.20 6.37
CA GLY A 77 9.31 -21.78 7.09
C GLY A 77 7.96 -21.34 6.54
N ASP A 78 6.90 -21.98 7.03
CA ASP A 78 5.56 -21.80 6.46
C ASP A 78 4.81 -20.60 7.06
N GLY A 79 3.85 -20.08 6.29
CA GLY A 79 2.91 -19.04 6.73
C GLY A 79 3.45 -17.61 6.61
N TRP A 80 4.51 -17.40 5.83
CA TRP A 80 4.97 -16.08 5.45
C TRP A 80 4.24 -15.57 4.21
N SER A 81 3.90 -14.30 4.20
CA SER A 81 3.43 -13.58 3.02
C SER A 81 4.00 -12.17 3.00
N VAL A 82 4.12 -11.61 1.80
CA VAL A 82 4.47 -10.19 1.64
C VAL A 82 3.28 -9.37 2.12
N LYS A 83 3.54 -8.37 2.95
CA LYS A 83 2.52 -7.45 3.46
C LYS A 83 2.60 -6.07 2.83
N ALA A 84 3.82 -5.57 2.66
CA ALA A 84 4.07 -4.22 2.19
C ALA A 84 5.51 -4.10 1.70
N ALA A 85 5.83 -2.94 1.16
CA ALA A 85 7.14 -2.49 0.78
C ALA A 85 7.23 -0.99 1.07
N GLY A 86 8.44 -0.52 1.26
CA GLY A 86 8.74 0.87 1.60
C GLY A 86 10.23 0.99 1.90
N ASP A 87 10.79 2.17 1.78
CA ASP A 87 12.20 2.37 2.11
C ASP A 87 12.38 2.32 3.63
N PHE A 88 12.90 1.22 4.18
CA PHE A 88 13.13 1.10 5.62
C PHE A 88 14.52 1.58 6.02
N ASN A 89 15.43 1.84 5.07
CA ASN A 89 16.86 2.02 5.32
C ASN A 89 17.42 3.39 4.86
N GLN A 90 16.59 4.21 4.19
CA GLN A 90 16.89 5.52 3.58
C GLN A 90 17.87 5.49 2.39
N ASP A 91 17.87 4.43 1.59
CA ASP A 91 18.66 4.38 0.35
C ASP A 91 17.87 4.84 -0.88
N GLY A 92 16.60 5.20 -0.72
CA GLY A 92 15.69 5.63 -1.76
C GLY A 92 14.98 4.47 -2.48
N MET A 93 15.30 3.22 -2.16
CA MET A 93 14.70 2.04 -2.75
C MET A 93 13.72 1.40 -1.76
N ALA A 94 12.61 0.86 -2.28
CA ALA A 94 11.67 0.11 -1.48
C ALA A 94 12.26 -1.24 -1.03
N ASP A 95 12.13 -1.54 0.26
CA ASP A 95 12.43 -2.84 0.85
C ASP A 95 11.14 -3.65 1.05
N VAL A 96 11.22 -4.97 1.24
CA VAL A 96 10.03 -5.84 1.37
C VAL A 96 9.74 -6.20 2.83
N LEU A 97 8.53 -5.93 3.31
CA LEU A 97 8.05 -6.37 4.61
C LEU A 97 7.21 -7.65 4.50
N TRP A 98 7.63 -8.67 5.24
CA TRP A 98 6.98 -9.97 5.37
C TRP A 98 6.26 -10.09 6.70
N ILE A 99 5.13 -10.80 6.71
CA ILE A 99 4.40 -11.14 7.94
C ILE A 99 4.17 -12.65 8.07
N ASN A 100 4.12 -13.10 9.32
CA ASN A 100 3.64 -14.41 9.70
C ASN A 100 2.57 -14.20 10.78
N THR A 101 1.31 -14.13 10.37
CA THR A 101 0.16 -13.82 11.24
C THR A 101 -0.01 -14.87 12.33
N ASN A 102 0.13 -16.15 11.98
CA ASN A 102 0.03 -17.29 12.90
C ASN A 102 1.05 -17.22 14.04
N ARG A 103 2.22 -16.62 13.79
CA ARG A 103 3.28 -16.46 14.78
C ARG A 103 3.35 -15.04 15.34
N ASN A 104 2.50 -14.11 14.92
CA ASN A 104 2.61 -12.69 15.22
C ASN A 104 4.06 -12.17 15.05
N ARG A 105 4.66 -12.50 13.89
CA ARG A 105 6.02 -12.07 13.50
C ARG A 105 5.98 -11.28 12.22
N PHE A 106 6.97 -10.43 12.03
CA PHE A 106 7.27 -9.79 10.76
C PHE A 106 8.78 -9.75 10.52
N ALA A 107 9.21 -9.57 9.28
CA ALA A 107 10.61 -9.40 8.92
C ALA A 107 10.71 -8.39 7.77
N ILE A 108 11.82 -7.65 7.70
CA ILE A 108 12.07 -6.69 6.62
C ILE A 108 13.27 -7.20 5.84
N TRP A 109 13.12 -7.34 4.53
CA TRP A 109 14.18 -7.74 3.61
C TRP A 109 14.62 -6.50 2.85
N LEU A 110 15.85 -6.07 3.12
CA LEU A 110 16.43 -4.94 2.43
C LEU A 110 16.70 -5.33 0.98
N MET A 111 16.36 -4.45 0.05
CA MET A 111 16.39 -4.71 -1.39
C MET A 111 17.43 -3.85 -2.10
N ASN A 112 17.72 -4.21 -3.35
CA ASN A 112 18.50 -3.42 -4.29
C ASN A 112 17.99 -3.78 -5.69
N GLY A 113 17.05 -2.98 -6.21
CA GLY A 113 16.27 -3.35 -7.37
C GLY A 113 15.50 -4.66 -7.13
N ALA A 114 15.54 -5.54 -8.13
CA ALA A 114 14.90 -6.85 -8.04
C ALA A 114 15.69 -7.92 -7.27
N SER A 115 16.66 -7.53 -6.45
CA SER A 115 17.52 -8.46 -5.68
C SER A 115 17.47 -8.18 -4.18
N VAL A 116 17.60 -9.23 -3.36
CA VAL A 116 17.69 -9.09 -1.90
C VAL A 116 19.11 -8.65 -1.53
N LEU A 117 19.23 -7.48 -0.91
CA LEU A 117 20.48 -7.01 -0.32
C LEU A 117 20.78 -7.75 0.98
N ALA A 118 19.80 -7.80 1.90
CA ALA A 118 19.94 -8.51 3.16
C ALA A 118 18.57 -8.92 3.74
N PRO A 119 18.36 -10.21 4.08
CA PRO A 119 17.19 -10.61 4.85
C PRO A 119 17.36 -10.18 6.32
N GLY A 120 16.37 -9.45 6.85
CA GLY A 120 16.33 -9.05 8.25
C GLY A 120 15.91 -10.18 9.20
N PRO A 121 16.10 -9.99 10.52
CA PRO A 121 15.66 -10.95 11.52
C PRO A 121 14.13 -11.00 11.64
N GLU A 122 13.61 -12.09 12.22
CA GLU A 122 12.21 -12.13 12.66
C GLU A 122 12.01 -11.21 13.86
N ILE A 123 11.01 -10.33 13.78
CA ILE A 123 10.64 -9.38 14.82
C ILE A 123 9.28 -9.77 15.38
N LEU A 124 9.20 -9.86 16.70
CA LEU A 124 7.94 -10.09 17.42
C LEU A 124 7.07 -8.83 17.44
N GLY A 125 5.83 -8.97 16.98
CA GLY A 125 4.79 -7.93 17.04
C GLY A 125 4.36 -7.59 18.48
N PRO A 126 3.35 -6.72 18.66
CA PRO A 126 2.88 -6.32 19.98
C PRO A 126 2.42 -7.53 20.82
N ALA A 127 2.62 -7.44 22.13
CA ALA A 127 2.18 -8.48 23.06
C ALA A 127 0.65 -8.46 23.24
N GLY A 128 0.08 -9.64 23.43
CA GLY A 128 -1.36 -9.86 23.50
C GLY A 128 -1.89 -10.47 22.21
N ASP A 129 -3.15 -10.92 22.27
CA ASP A 129 -3.80 -11.60 21.16
C ASP A 129 -4.35 -10.57 20.15
N ASP A 130 -4.67 -11.03 18.95
CA ASP A 130 -5.40 -10.27 17.90
C ASP A 130 -4.70 -9.02 17.36
N TRP A 131 -3.39 -8.83 17.61
CA TRP A 131 -2.61 -7.80 16.93
C TRP A 131 -2.20 -8.27 15.53
N THR A 132 -2.41 -7.40 14.54
CA THR A 132 -1.96 -7.60 13.16
C THR A 132 -1.20 -6.38 12.69
N LEU A 133 -0.17 -6.56 11.86
CA LEU A 133 0.45 -5.45 11.15
C LEU A 133 -0.54 -4.99 10.09
N ALA A 134 -1.02 -3.76 10.22
CA ALA A 134 -2.05 -3.21 9.36
C ALA A 134 -1.43 -2.45 8.17
N SER A 135 -0.39 -1.66 8.42
CA SER A 135 0.11 -0.70 7.43
C SER A 135 1.59 -0.34 7.66
N VAL A 136 2.19 0.30 6.65
CA VAL A 136 3.57 0.78 6.60
C VAL A 136 3.57 2.20 6.02
N SER A 137 4.28 3.13 6.65
CA SER A 137 4.32 4.56 6.27
C SER A 137 5.41 5.31 7.05
N ASP A 138 5.83 6.50 6.61
CA ASP A 138 6.75 7.33 7.39
C ASP A 138 5.97 8.23 8.36
N PHE A 139 5.93 7.84 9.63
CA PHE A 139 5.17 8.57 10.64
C PHE A 139 5.95 9.71 11.27
N ASN A 140 7.28 9.76 11.08
CA ASN A 140 8.17 10.66 11.80
C ASN A 140 9.02 11.57 10.88
N PHE A 141 8.81 11.47 9.57
CA PHE A 141 9.49 12.20 8.50
C PHE A 141 11.01 12.05 8.54
N ASP A 142 11.52 10.90 8.98
CA ASP A 142 12.95 10.63 8.90
C ASP A 142 13.36 10.15 7.51
N GLY A 143 12.43 9.65 6.69
CA GLY A 143 12.66 9.03 5.39
C GLY A 143 12.62 7.50 5.43
N ARG A 144 12.32 6.88 6.57
CA ARG A 144 12.10 5.44 6.72
C ARG A 144 10.63 5.15 6.90
N ALA A 145 10.24 4.05 6.28
CA ALA A 145 9.01 3.35 6.55
C ALA A 145 8.96 2.86 8.01
N ASP A 146 7.94 3.28 8.74
CA ASP A 146 7.53 2.77 10.04
C ASP A 146 6.34 1.80 9.89
N VAL A 147 5.92 1.13 10.96
CA VAL A 147 4.84 0.13 10.91
C VAL A 147 3.69 0.44 11.86
N VAL A 148 2.46 0.18 11.43
CA VAL A 148 1.25 0.31 12.25
C VAL A 148 0.67 -1.07 12.54
N PHE A 149 0.44 -1.36 13.81
CA PHE A 149 -0.31 -2.52 14.26
C PHE A 149 -1.73 -2.13 14.66
N HIS A 150 -2.69 -3.03 14.43
CA HIS A 150 -4.09 -2.89 14.86
C HIS A 150 -4.55 -4.15 15.60
N GLN A 151 -5.26 -3.96 16.72
CA GLN A 151 -5.88 -4.99 17.52
C GLN A 151 -7.39 -4.90 17.36
N ALA A 152 -7.97 -5.78 16.53
CA ALA A 152 -9.38 -5.68 16.11
C ALA A 152 -10.35 -5.71 17.29
N LYS A 153 -10.13 -6.62 18.26
CA LYS A 153 -11.06 -6.88 19.37
C LYS A 153 -11.29 -5.70 20.31
N THR A 154 -10.27 -4.88 20.53
CA THR A 154 -10.31 -3.70 21.43
C THR A 154 -10.26 -2.39 20.65
N ASN A 155 -10.15 -2.50 19.33
CA ASN A 155 -9.87 -1.42 18.39
C ASN A 155 -8.68 -0.55 18.83
N LEU A 156 -7.61 -1.17 19.33
CA LEU A 156 -6.36 -0.45 19.63
C LEU A 156 -5.45 -0.43 18.40
N PHE A 157 -4.62 0.58 18.27
CA PHE A 157 -3.52 0.60 17.31
C PHE A 157 -2.21 1.08 17.97
N SER A 158 -1.08 0.77 17.35
CA SER A 158 0.24 1.19 17.82
C SER A 158 1.16 1.39 16.62
N VAL A 159 1.83 2.54 16.57
CA VAL A 159 2.86 2.86 15.56
C VAL A 159 4.23 2.51 16.13
N TRP A 160 5.02 1.74 15.41
CA TRP A 160 6.40 1.43 15.77
C TRP A 160 7.34 2.06 14.75
N LEU A 161 8.25 2.88 15.26
CA LEU A 161 9.27 3.54 14.45
C LEU A 161 10.38 2.55 14.14
N MET A 162 10.87 2.55 12.90
CA MET A 162 11.83 1.58 12.40
C MET A 162 13.18 2.23 12.04
N ASN A 163 14.22 1.41 12.01
CA ASN A 163 15.53 1.77 11.49
C ASN A 163 16.14 0.56 10.76
N GLY A 164 15.92 0.49 9.45
CA GLY A 164 16.11 -0.72 8.67
C GLY A 164 15.26 -1.86 9.21
N ALA A 165 15.84 -3.06 9.27
CA ALA A 165 15.20 -4.23 9.85
C ALA A 165 15.23 -4.28 11.40
N THR A 166 15.23 -3.12 12.08
CA THR A 166 15.22 -3.04 13.54
C THR A 166 14.17 -2.07 14.05
N VAL A 167 13.58 -2.34 15.22
CA VAL A 167 12.61 -1.45 15.86
C VAL A 167 13.35 -0.36 16.63
N LEU A 168 13.17 0.90 16.23
CA LEU A 168 13.74 2.06 16.91
C LEU A 168 12.93 2.41 18.17
N ALA A 169 11.60 2.47 18.04
CA ALA A 169 10.71 2.80 19.15
C ALA A 169 9.35 2.11 18.99
N ARG A 170 8.75 1.73 20.11
CA ARG A 170 7.37 1.19 20.14
C ARG A 170 6.45 2.25 20.72
N GLY A 171 5.53 2.77 19.91
CA GLY A 171 4.53 3.74 20.36
C GLY A 171 3.54 3.14 21.36
N PRO A 172 2.76 3.99 22.06
CA PRO A 172 1.71 3.52 22.95
C PRO A 172 0.60 2.79 22.17
N ALA A 173 -0.19 1.99 22.88
CA ALA A 173 -1.46 1.50 22.35
C ALA A 173 -2.53 2.60 22.50
N LEU A 174 -3.09 3.05 21.40
CA LEU A 174 -4.11 4.10 21.34
C LEU A 174 -5.43 3.51 20.85
N HIS A 175 -6.55 3.98 21.38
CA HIS A 175 -7.87 3.60 20.85
C HIS A 175 -8.07 4.18 19.47
N GLY A 176 -8.62 3.40 18.55
CA GLY A 176 -9.22 3.81 17.26
C GLY A 176 -10.62 4.43 17.42
N PRO A 177 -11.39 4.56 16.32
CA PRO A 177 -12.74 5.12 16.35
C PRO A 177 -13.70 4.40 17.31
N ILE A 178 -14.69 5.13 17.82
CA ILE A 178 -15.70 4.55 18.71
C ILE A 178 -16.65 3.64 17.91
N GLY A 179 -16.87 2.44 18.43
CA GLY A 179 -17.71 1.40 17.85
C GLY A 179 -16.89 0.18 17.45
N ASP A 180 -17.61 -0.88 17.10
CA ASP A 180 -17.01 -2.14 16.64
C ASP A 180 -16.79 -2.09 15.12
N GLU A 181 -16.13 -3.11 14.57
CA GLU A 181 -15.91 -3.33 13.12
C GLU A 181 -14.95 -2.36 12.39
N TRP A 182 -14.32 -1.43 13.11
CA TRP A 182 -13.30 -0.57 12.53
C TRP A 182 -11.99 -1.33 12.31
N SER A 183 -11.36 -1.08 11.17
CA SER A 183 -10.01 -1.54 10.85
C SER A 183 -9.18 -0.41 10.27
N VAL A 184 -7.86 -0.48 10.47
CA VAL A 184 -6.92 0.37 9.74
C VAL A 184 -6.93 -0.08 8.28
N SER A 185 -7.27 0.84 7.39
CA SER A 185 -7.37 0.57 5.96
C SER A 185 -6.09 0.87 5.22
N MET A 186 -5.52 2.07 5.47
CA MET A 186 -4.31 2.60 4.85
C MET A 186 -3.71 3.75 5.66
N THR A 187 -2.53 4.20 5.25
CA THR A 187 -1.83 5.37 5.78
C THR A 187 -1.32 6.23 4.63
N ALA A 188 -1.30 7.55 4.82
CA ALA A 188 -0.72 8.54 3.93
C ALA A 188 -0.81 9.94 4.57
N ASP A 189 -0.03 10.91 4.10
CA ASP A 189 -0.14 12.31 4.50
C ASP A 189 -1.42 12.96 3.94
N PHE A 190 -2.47 13.09 4.76
CA PHE A 190 -3.72 13.73 4.35
C PHE A 190 -3.73 15.24 4.60
N ASN A 191 -2.74 15.78 5.31
CA ASN A 191 -2.77 17.16 5.81
C ASN A 191 -1.59 18.03 5.34
N GLY A 192 -0.64 17.45 4.61
CA GLY A 192 0.50 18.12 3.99
C GLY A 192 1.65 18.42 4.95
N ASP A 193 1.69 17.82 6.14
CA ASP A 193 2.75 18.02 7.12
C ASP A 193 3.90 17.01 7.00
N ARG A 194 3.80 16.07 6.04
CA ARG A 194 4.73 14.98 5.73
C ARG A 194 4.85 13.92 6.83
N LEU A 195 3.89 13.88 7.74
CA LEU A 195 3.73 12.81 8.71
C LEU A 195 2.51 12.00 8.30
N ASP A 196 2.69 10.72 8.04
CA ASP A 196 1.59 9.92 7.54
C ASP A 196 0.48 9.73 8.59
N ASP A 197 -0.76 9.87 8.13
CA ASP A 197 -1.98 9.76 8.92
C ASP A 197 -2.63 8.38 8.74
N ILE A 198 -3.68 8.07 9.51
CA ILE A 198 -4.34 6.75 9.48
C ILE A 198 -5.77 6.86 8.96
N VAL A 199 -6.10 6.10 7.91
CA VAL A 199 -7.47 5.91 7.43
C VAL A 199 -8.09 4.69 8.09
N TRP A 200 -9.24 4.91 8.72
CA TRP A 200 -10.07 3.89 9.32
C TRP A 200 -11.26 3.58 8.43
N ILE A 201 -11.59 2.30 8.30
CA ILE A 201 -12.77 1.82 7.58
C ILE A 201 -13.57 0.87 8.45
N ASP A 202 -14.89 1.04 8.40
CA ASP A 202 -15.86 0.07 8.87
C ASP A 202 -16.74 -0.30 7.67
N VAL A 203 -16.42 -1.45 7.08
CA VAL A 203 -17.07 -1.95 5.87
C VAL A 203 -18.50 -2.37 6.17
N THR A 204 -18.77 -2.88 7.38
CA THR A 204 -20.09 -3.36 7.80
C THR A 204 -21.12 -2.24 7.82
N ASN A 205 -20.75 -1.08 8.38
CA ASN A 205 -21.64 0.07 8.47
C ASN A 205 -21.37 1.15 7.41
N GLN A 206 -20.46 0.86 6.47
CA GLN A 206 -20.07 1.78 5.40
C GLN A 206 -19.65 3.15 5.96
N ARG A 207 -18.68 3.12 6.89
CA ARG A 207 -18.11 4.32 7.53
C ARG A 207 -16.61 4.43 7.28
N MET A 208 -16.12 5.66 7.26
CA MET A 208 -14.71 6.01 7.16
C MET A 208 -14.37 7.12 8.14
N ALA A 209 -13.16 7.15 8.67
CA ALA A 209 -12.60 8.29 9.39
C ALA A 209 -11.09 8.41 9.12
N ILE A 210 -10.54 9.62 9.20
CA ILE A 210 -9.09 9.86 9.05
C ILE A 210 -8.55 10.44 10.35
N TRP A 211 -7.46 9.90 10.85
CA TRP A 211 -6.82 10.27 12.10
C TRP A 211 -5.47 10.88 11.81
N LEU A 212 -5.32 12.15 12.17
CA LEU A 212 -4.08 12.87 11.94
C LEU A 212 -3.06 12.49 13.00
N MET A 213 -1.84 12.19 12.58
CA MET A 213 -0.78 11.67 13.43
C MET A 213 0.41 12.65 13.51
N ASN A 214 1.23 12.48 14.54
CA ASN A 214 2.54 13.12 14.62
C ASN A 214 3.48 12.13 15.31
N GLY A 215 4.25 11.39 14.51
CA GLY A 215 5.00 10.23 14.99
C GLY A 215 4.07 9.19 15.61
N THR A 216 4.36 8.82 16.84
CA THR A 216 3.57 7.83 17.60
C THR A 216 2.40 8.44 18.36
N THR A 217 2.10 9.73 18.14
CA THR A 217 1.04 10.46 18.86
C THR A 217 -0.13 10.79 17.95
N LEU A 218 -1.35 10.72 18.49
CA LEU A 218 -2.57 11.12 17.81
C LEU A 218 -2.75 12.64 17.92
N LEU A 219 -2.72 13.35 16.80
CA LEU A 219 -2.90 14.80 16.73
C LEU A 219 -4.38 15.17 16.72
N ALA A 220 -5.17 14.57 15.83
CA ALA A 220 -6.59 14.86 15.69
C ALA A 220 -7.39 13.66 15.17
N ARG A 221 -8.69 13.65 15.47
CA ARG A 221 -9.65 12.68 14.91
C ARG A 221 -10.57 13.40 13.94
N GLY A 222 -10.52 13.01 12.67
CA GLY A 222 -11.46 13.46 11.66
C GLY A 222 -12.88 12.96 11.93
N PRO A 223 -13.89 13.57 11.29
CA PRO A 223 -15.27 13.13 11.40
C PRO A 223 -15.45 11.74 10.82
N SER A 224 -16.39 10.96 11.37
CA SER A 224 -16.87 9.75 10.72
C SER A 224 -17.76 10.15 9.53
N VAL A 225 -17.36 9.76 8.33
CA VAL A 225 -18.14 9.88 7.11
C VAL A 225 -18.93 8.57 6.94
N SER A 226 -20.24 8.68 6.70
CA SER A 226 -21.14 7.54 6.47
C SER A 226 -21.72 7.60 5.07
N GLY A 227 -22.24 6.48 4.58
CA GLY A 227 -22.86 6.43 3.25
C GLY A 227 -21.82 6.50 2.14
N LEU A 228 -20.81 5.64 2.25
CA LEU A 228 -19.84 5.38 1.18
C LEU A 228 -20.56 4.98 -0.12
N LEU A 229 -19.81 4.80 -1.21
CA LEU A 229 -20.31 4.54 -2.57
C LEU A 229 -21.28 3.33 -2.72
N GLY A 230 -21.52 2.58 -1.64
CA GLY A 230 -22.55 1.58 -1.52
C GLY A 230 -22.02 0.17 -1.72
N SER A 231 -22.92 -0.81 -1.77
CA SER A 231 -22.55 -2.22 -1.91
C SER A 231 -21.69 -2.47 -3.15
N GLY A 232 -20.58 -3.16 -2.96
CA GLY A 232 -19.65 -3.56 -4.02
C GLY A 232 -18.53 -2.55 -4.29
N TRP A 233 -18.52 -1.38 -3.63
CA TRP A 233 -17.35 -0.51 -3.64
C TRP A 233 -16.43 -0.83 -2.46
N SER A 234 -15.14 -0.83 -2.73
CA SER A 234 -14.07 -0.97 -1.76
C SER A 234 -13.07 0.17 -1.94
N LEU A 235 -12.43 0.54 -0.84
CA LEU A 235 -11.31 1.48 -0.89
C LEU A 235 -10.09 0.72 -1.42
N VAL A 236 -9.46 1.22 -2.50
CA VAL A 236 -8.13 0.74 -2.89
C VAL A 236 -7.21 1.12 -1.75
N ARG A 237 -6.50 0.15 -1.17
CA ARG A 237 -5.84 0.31 0.14
C ARG A 237 -4.49 1.04 0.07
N SER A 238 -4.47 2.07 -0.75
CA SER A 238 -3.43 3.09 -0.81
C SER A 238 -4.02 4.39 -1.30
N ALA A 239 -3.40 5.46 -0.85
CA ALA A 239 -3.71 6.81 -1.25
C ALA A 239 -2.51 7.41 -1.96
N GLY A 240 -2.80 8.43 -2.74
CA GLY A 240 -1.79 9.22 -3.40
C GLY A 240 -2.38 10.54 -3.85
N ASP A 241 -1.51 11.52 -4.04
CA ASP A 241 -1.92 12.84 -4.50
C ASP A 241 -2.23 12.77 -6.00
N VAL A 242 -3.52 12.65 -6.36
CA VAL A 242 -3.90 12.61 -7.78
C VAL A 242 -3.97 14.00 -8.38
N ASN A 243 -3.91 15.07 -7.57
CA ASN A 243 -4.27 16.41 -7.99
C ASN A 243 -3.15 17.45 -7.80
N PHE A 244 -2.01 17.05 -7.24
CA PHE A 244 -0.83 17.84 -6.92
C PHE A 244 -1.06 18.93 -5.86
N ASP A 245 -1.97 18.72 -4.91
CA ASP A 245 -2.18 19.65 -3.79
C ASP A 245 -1.30 19.35 -2.56
N GLY A 246 -0.48 18.30 -2.64
CA GLY A 246 0.41 17.85 -1.58
C GLY A 246 -0.29 17.04 -0.50
N MET A 247 -1.55 16.67 -0.68
CA MET A 247 -2.32 15.83 0.23
C MET A 247 -2.76 14.55 -0.49
N ALA A 248 -2.85 13.46 0.27
CA ALA A 248 -3.28 12.19 -0.27
C ALA A 248 -4.78 12.18 -0.60
N ASP A 249 -5.13 11.67 -1.78
CA ASP A 249 -6.50 11.44 -2.23
C ASP A 249 -6.87 9.95 -2.12
N LEU A 250 -8.17 9.65 -2.08
CA LEU A 250 -8.68 8.30 -1.87
C LEU A 250 -9.20 7.68 -3.17
N LEU A 251 -8.67 6.53 -3.55
CA LEU A 251 -9.15 5.77 -4.71
C LEU A 251 -10.14 4.68 -4.28
N TRP A 252 -11.30 4.64 -4.93
CA TRP A 252 -12.32 3.63 -4.73
C TRP A 252 -12.44 2.75 -5.97
N THR A 253 -12.62 1.44 -5.77
CA THR A 253 -12.81 0.45 -6.82
C THR A 253 -14.10 -0.34 -6.60
N LYS A 254 -14.62 -0.90 -7.68
CA LYS A 254 -15.68 -1.91 -7.69
C LYS A 254 -15.30 -2.92 -8.75
N ASP A 255 -15.28 -4.20 -8.40
CA ASP A 255 -14.73 -5.22 -9.31
C ASP A 255 -15.76 -5.73 -10.32
N GLN A 256 -17.06 -5.53 -10.06
CA GLN A 256 -18.16 -6.07 -10.88
C GLN A 256 -19.32 -5.06 -11.03
N PRO A 257 -19.40 -4.30 -12.15
CA PRO A 257 -18.37 -4.22 -13.21
C PRO A 257 -17.10 -3.55 -12.70
N SER A 258 -15.95 -3.83 -13.33
CA SER A 258 -14.66 -3.19 -13.03
C SER A 258 -14.77 -1.68 -13.24
N LEU A 259 -14.81 -0.93 -12.14
CA LEU A 259 -14.94 0.54 -12.09
C LEU A 259 -14.01 1.11 -11.03
N PHE A 260 -13.58 2.35 -11.22
CA PHE A 260 -12.96 3.13 -10.16
C PHE A 260 -13.42 4.59 -10.15
N THR A 261 -13.19 5.27 -9.04
CA THR A 261 -13.36 6.71 -8.89
C THR A 261 -12.44 7.25 -7.82
N VAL A 262 -12.12 8.55 -7.89
CA VAL A 262 -11.26 9.21 -6.90
C VAL A 262 -12.07 10.17 -6.06
N TRP A 263 -11.83 10.14 -4.77
CA TRP A 263 -12.28 11.12 -3.80
C TRP A 263 -11.14 12.08 -3.53
N ARG A 264 -11.31 13.33 -3.96
CA ARG A 264 -10.37 14.40 -3.66
C ARG A 264 -10.55 14.86 -2.23
N MET A 265 -9.49 14.82 -1.45
CA MET A 265 -9.46 15.12 -0.04
C MET A 265 -8.86 16.51 0.21
N GLY A 266 -9.15 17.07 1.38
CA GLY A 266 -8.52 18.28 1.88
C GLY A 266 -8.43 18.16 3.39
N GLY A 267 -7.34 17.57 3.88
CA GLY A 267 -7.32 17.05 5.24
C GLY A 267 -8.29 15.89 5.40
N THR A 268 -9.03 15.90 6.51
CA THR A 268 -10.03 14.87 6.83
C THR A 268 -11.38 15.07 6.13
N SER A 269 -11.46 15.93 5.11
CA SER A 269 -12.73 16.32 4.45
C SER A 269 -12.74 15.94 2.98
N LEU A 270 -13.86 15.41 2.49
CA LEU A 270 -14.09 15.17 1.06
C LEU A 270 -14.38 16.50 0.34
N LEU A 271 -13.52 16.90 -0.58
CA LEU A 271 -13.70 18.10 -1.42
C LEU A 271 -14.54 17.80 -2.67
N GLY A 272 -14.50 16.57 -3.16
CA GLY A 272 -15.37 16.13 -4.25
C GLY A 272 -15.00 14.78 -4.83
N GLN A 273 -15.90 14.24 -5.65
CA GLN A 273 -15.71 12.97 -6.33
C GLN A 273 -15.38 13.19 -7.81
N GLY A 274 -14.44 12.41 -8.32
CA GLY A 274 -14.11 12.31 -9.74
C GLY A 274 -15.18 11.57 -10.55
N PRO A 275 -15.00 11.45 -11.87
CA PRO A 275 -15.88 10.62 -12.70
C PRO A 275 -15.78 9.14 -12.28
N LEU A 276 -16.79 8.36 -12.66
CA LEU A 276 -16.70 6.90 -12.68
C LEU A 276 -15.98 6.49 -13.96
N VAL A 277 -14.93 5.67 -13.83
CA VAL A 277 -14.13 5.21 -14.96
C VAL A 277 -14.16 3.70 -15.01
N ALA A 278 -14.39 3.12 -16.20
CA ALA A 278 -14.35 1.68 -16.40
C ALA A 278 -12.91 1.17 -16.40
N GLY A 279 -12.70 -0.02 -15.83
CA GLY A 279 -11.44 -0.76 -15.89
C GLY A 279 -11.18 -1.40 -17.26
N PRO A 280 -10.13 -2.23 -17.38
CA PRO A 280 -9.83 -2.97 -18.60
C PRO A 280 -11.02 -3.83 -19.09
N GLU A 281 -11.02 -4.17 -20.39
CA GLU A 281 -12.09 -4.95 -21.01
C GLU A 281 -12.27 -6.33 -20.33
N ASP A 282 -13.55 -6.75 -20.19
CA ASP A 282 -14.06 -7.94 -19.48
C ASP A 282 -14.14 -7.88 -17.94
N ASP A 283 -15.18 -8.52 -17.39
CA ASP A 283 -15.30 -8.76 -15.94
C ASP A 283 -14.16 -9.67 -15.47
N GLY A 284 -13.50 -9.32 -14.35
CA GLY A 284 -12.42 -10.12 -13.76
C GLY A 284 -11.12 -9.34 -13.47
N TRP A 285 -11.10 -8.03 -13.73
CA TRP A 285 -10.02 -7.13 -13.33
C TRP A 285 -10.37 -6.42 -12.02
N SER A 286 -9.39 -6.36 -11.12
CA SER A 286 -9.40 -5.49 -9.95
C SER A 286 -8.17 -4.58 -9.96
N ILE A 287 -8.28 -3.41 -9.34
CA ILE A 287 -7.10 -2.59 -9.06
C ILE A 287 -6.31 -3.31 -7.96
N ALA A 288 -5.14 -3.81 -8.30
CA ALA A 288 -4.26 -4.45 -7.33
C ALA A 288 -3.51 -3.41 -6.50
N THR A 289 -3.04 -2.36 -7.16
CA THR A 289 -2.18 -1.34 -6.55
C THR A 289 -2.13 -0.06 -7.40
N ILE A 290 -1.47 0.96 -6.88
CA ILE A 290 -1.26 2.29 -7.44
C ILE A 290 0.17 2.73 -7.17
N GLY A 291 0.73 3.55 -8.03
CA GLY A 291 2.08 4.08 -7.89
C GLY A 291 2.43 4.98 -9.07
N ASP A 292 3.40 5.86 -8.93
CA ASP A 292 3.83 6.74 -10.03
C ASP A 292 4.68 5.93 -11.03
N LEU A 293 4.05 5.35 -12.07
CA LEU A 293 4.73 4.43 -12.99
C LEU A 293 5.57 5.17 -14.03
N ASN A 294 5.41 6.49 -14.17
CA ASN A 294 6.03 7.29 -15.23
C ASN A 294 6.92 8.44 -14.70
N GLY A 295 7.00 8.62 -13.39
CA GLY A 295 7.79 9.65 -12.71
C GLY A 295 7.22 11.07 -12.84
N ASP A 296 5.91 11.21 -13.10
CA ASP A 296 5.27 12.53 -13.24
C ASP A 296 4.74 13.10 -11.92
N GLY A 297 4.84 12.34 -10.83
CA GLY A 297 4.42 12.67 -9.48
C GLY A 297 2.94 12.40 -9.21
N THR A 298 2.17 11.90 -10.18
CA THR A 298 0.79 11.42 -9.98
C THR A 298 0.80 9.93 -9.71
N VAL A 299 -0.18 9.43 -8.97
CA VAL A 299 -0.41 7.98 -8.90
C VAL A 299 -1.08 7.43 -10.16
N ASP A 300 -0.49 6.37 -10.69
CA ASP A 300 -1.02 5.55 -11.77
C ASP A 300 -1.66 4.26 -11.22
N LEU A 301 -2.36 3.50 -12.06
CA LEU A 301 -3.10 2.31 -11.66
C LEU A 301 -2.44 1.03 -12.17
N VAL A 302 -2.34 0.02 -11.32
CA VAL A 302 -1.93 -1.33 -11.68
C VAL A 302 -3.09 -2.28 -11.41
N TRP A 303 -3.59 -2.87 -12.49
CA TRP A 303 -4.70 -3.80 -12.50
C TRP A 303 -4.18 -5.23 -12.53
N GLN A 304 -4.92 -6.14 -11.88
CA GLN A 304 -4.68 -7.56 -11.96
C GLN A 304 -5.94 -8.33 -12.35
N ALA A 305 -5.78 -9.31 -13.23
CA ALA A 305 -6.74 -10.39 -13.43
C ALA A 305 -6.12 -11.72 -12.98
N GLN A 306 -6.93 -12.58 -12.38
CA GLN A 306 -6.52 -13.92 -11.93
C GLN A 306 -6.88 -14.99 -12.96
N ASN A 307 -6.18 -16.14 -12.91
CA ASN A 307 -6.50 -17.35 -13.67
C ASN A 307 -6.59 -17.18 -15.22
N PRO A 308 -5.48 -16.92 -15.93
CA PRO A 308 -4.10 -16.81 -15.45
C PRO A 308 -3.77 -15.41 -14.90
N PRO A 309 -2.73 -15.26 -14.05
CA PRO A 309 -2.29 -13.96 -13.57
C PRO A 309 -1.89 -13.08 -14.76
N ARG A 310 -2.55 -11.92 -14.88
CA ARG A 310 -2.27 -10.89 -15.89
C ARG A 310 -2.27 -9.52 -15.23
N MET A 311 -1.46 -8.62 -15.76
CA MET A 311 -1.34 -7.24 -15.33
C MET A 311 -1.72 -6.28 -16.46
N ALA A 312 -2.32 -5.15 -16.11
CA ALA A 312 -2.41 -3.98 -16.98
C ALA A 312 -2.05 -2.73 -16.16
N ALA A 313 -1.33 -1.78 -16.74
CA ALA A 313 -0.90 -0.57 -16.07
C ALA A 313 -1.42 0.67 -16.80
N TRP A 314 -2.04 1.60 -16.08
CA TRP A 314 -2.70 2.78 -16.65
C TRP A 314 -2.13 4.04 -16.04
N VAL A 315 -1.55 4.89 -16.89
CA VAL A 315 -1.08 6.22 -16.48
C VAL A 315 -2.27 7.15 -16.32
N MET A 316 -2.31 7.85 -15.19
CA MET A 316 -3.32 8.83 -14.83
C MET A 316 -2.86 10.26 -15.15
N ARG A 317 -3.83 11.17 -15.25
CA ARG A 317 -3.62 12.60 -15.24
C ARG A 317 -4.79 13.22 -14.51
N GLY A 318 -4.57 13.65 -13.28
CA GLY A 318 -5.69 14.03 -12.42
C GLY A 318 -6.57 12.81 -12.13
N THR A 319 -7.87 12.98 -12.33
CA THR A 319 -8.88 11.91 -12.17
C THR A 319 -9.21 11.19 -13.49
N SER A 320 -8.37 11.33 -14.51
CA SER A 320 -8.60 10.76 -15.85
C SER A 320 -7.46 9.85 -16.29
N VAL A 321 -7.76 8.86 -17.13
CA VAL A 321 -6.75 7.96 -17.72
C VAL A 321 -6.06 8.68 -18.88
N ALA A 322 -4.75 8.88 -18.79
CA ALA A 322 -3.93 9.46 -19.84
C ALA A 322 -3.47 8.40 -20.85
N MET A 323 -3.14 7.20 -20.38
CA MET A 323 -2.69 6.09 -21.22
C MET A 323 -3.03 4.75 -20.56
N ALA A 324 -3.65 3.84 -21.30
CA ALA A 324 -3.80 2.44 -20.90
C ALA A 324 -2.70 1.61 -21.58
N GLY A 325 -1.87 0.94 -20.79
CA GLY A 325 -0.84 0.04 -21.28
C GLY A 325 -1.38 -1.29 -21.80
N PRO A 326 -0.50 -2.13 -22.39
CA PRO A 326 -0.88 -3.46 -22.84
C PRO A 326 -1.17 -4.38 -21.64
N VAL A 327 -1.92 -5.45 -21.90
CA VAL A 327 -2.06 -6.57 -20.97
C VAL A 327 -0.80 -7.43 -21.04
N ILE A 328 -0.20 -7.69 -19.89
CA ILE A 328 1.04 -8.46 -19.74
C ILE A 328 0.72 -9.72 -18.91
N GLN A 329 1.24 -10.87 -19.34
CA GLN A 329 1.13 -12.10 -18.57
C GLN A 329 2.04 -12.02 -17.34
N GLY A 330 1.52 -12.33 -16.15
CA GLY A 330 2.24 -12.37 -14.88
C GLY A 330 3.30 -13.47 -14.82
N PRO A 331 4.03 -13.59 -13.69
CA PRO A 331 5.01 -14.66 -13.53
C PRO A 331 4.34 -16.03 -13.69
N ASN A 332 5.05 -16.97 -14.31
CA ASN A 332 4.60 -18.36 -14.37
C ASN A 332 4.83 -19.03 -13.02
N ALA A 333 3.97 -19.97 -12.65
CA ALA A 333 4.31 -20.94 -11.60
C ALA A 333 5.58 -21.71 -12.03
N PRO A 334 6.53 -21.94 -11.12
CA PRO A 334 7.74 -22.70 -11.42
C PRO A 334 7.45 -24.15 -11.86
#